data_AF-A0A9D6NB07-F1
#
_entry.id   AF-A0A9D6NB07-F1
#
_cell.length_a   1.000
_cell.length_b   1.000
_cell.length_c   1.000
_cell.angle_alpha   90.00
_cell.angle_beta   90.00
_cell.angle_gamma   90.00
#
_symmetry.space_group_name_H-M   'P 1'
#
loop_
_entity.id
_entity.type
_entity.pdbx_description
1 polymer ?
#
loop_
_entity_poly.entity_id
_entity_poly.type
_entity_poly.pdbx_seq_one_letter_code
_entity_poly.pdbx_strand_id
1 'polypeptide(L)'
;MRTPTQPELQKMLAQIHPRSPFGGRDRAMLLLAANTGLRVSELVSLNVHHVANQQGHAREWLQLPAEIAAKSHRERLIPLNKRARLAVVEVLTFNRQRGFSTAAEAPLFVNRKHKRLSTRP
;
A
#
# COMPACT_ATOMS: atom_id res chain seq x y z
N MET A 1 13.28 9.58 -3.81
CA MET A 1 11.93 9.80 -4.35
C MET A 1 11.40 11.04 -3.68
N ARG A 2 10.96 12.04 -4.45
CA ARG A 2 10.37 13.27 -3.90
C ARG A 2 8.97 12.95 -3.40
N THR A 3 8.69 13.18 -2.11
CA THR A 3 7.33 13.04 -1.58
C THR A 3 6.46 14.14 -2.20
N PRO A 4 5.27 13.81 -2.75
CA PRO A 4 4.40 14.82 -3.34
C PRO A 4 3.95 15.81 -2.26
N THR A 5 3.90 17.08 -2.62
CA THR A 5 3.25 18.12 -1.81
C THR A 5 1.76 17.81 -1.68
N GLN A 6 1.10 18.40 -0.68
CA GLN A 6 -0.34 18.18 -0.49
C GLN A 6 -1.18 18.55 -1.74
N PRO A 7 -0.91 19.65 -2.47
CA PRO A 7 -1.61 19.95 -3.72
C PRO A 7 -1.33 18.94 -4.84
N GLU A 8 -0.08 18.47 -4.99
CA GLU A 8 0.27 17.45 -5.99
C GLU A 8 -0.44 16.12 -5.71
N LEU A 9 -0.46 15.70 -4.44
CA LEU A 9 -1.18 14.50 -4.02
C LEU A 9 -2.68 14.61 -4.33
N GLN A 10 -3.31 15.76 -4.07
CA GLN A 10 -4.72 15.96 -4.41
C GLN A 10 -4.98 15.87 -5.92
N LYS A 11 -4.10 16.47 -6.74
CA LYS A 11 -4.19 16.34 -8.21
C LYS A 11 -4.05 14.89 -8.68
N MET A 12 -3.15 14.11 -8.08
CA MET A 12 -2.99 12.69 -8.41
C MET A 12 -4.21 11.87 -8.00
N LEU A 13 -4.75 12.11 -6.80
CA LEU A 13 -5.95 11.43 -6.32
C LEU A 13 -7.17 11.77 -7.19
N ALA A 14 -7.29 13.00 -7.68
CA ALA A 14 -8.36 13.44 -8.56
C ALA A 14 -8.35 12.75 -9.94
N GLN A 15 -7.22 12.19 -10.37
CA GLN A 15 -7.13 11.42 -11.62
C GLN A 15 -7.68 10.00 -11.49
N ILE A 16 -7.93 9.51 -10.28
CA ILE A 16 -8.52 8.20 -10.07
C ILE A 16 -10.02 8.28 -10.38
N HIS A 17 -10.41 7.71 -11.52
CA HIS A 17 -11.81 7.68 -11.93
C HIS A 17 -12.70 6.99 -10.86
N PRO A 18 -13.81 7.62 -10.43
CA PRO A 18 -14.72 7.04 -9.45
C PRO A 18 -15.31 5.68 -9.86
N ARG A 19 -15.46 5.43 -11.16
CA ARG A 19 -15.98 4.18 -11.73
C ARG A 19 -14.88 3.14 -12.00
N SER A 20 -13.63 3.43 -11.66
CA SER A 20 -12.53 2.47 -11.82
C SER A 20 -12.73 1.28 -10.88
N PRO A 21 -12.78 0.03 -11.39
CA PRO A 21 -12.94 -1.17 -10.55
C PRO A 21 -11.85 -1.34 -9.48
N PHE A 22 -10.69 -0.70 -9.67
CA PHE A 22 -9.56 -0.72 -8.73
C PHE A 22 -9.27 0.66 -8.12
N GLY A 23 -10.17 1.64 -8.29
CA GLY A 23 -9.96 3.01 -7.81
C GLY A 23 -9.71 3.07 -6.30
N GLY A 24 -10.43 2.26 -5.50
CA GLY A 24 -10.21 2.15 -4.05
C GLY A 24 -8.80 1.68 -3.69
N ARG A 25 -8.29 0.65 -4.40
CA ARG A 25 -6.92 0.16 -4.24
C ARG A 25 -5.90 1.24 -4.60
N ASP A 26 -6.07 1.89 -5.75
CA ASP A 26 -5.11 2.85 -6.28
C ASP A 26 -5.05 4.11 -5.39
N ARG A 27 -6.19 4.52 -4.84
CA ARG A 27 -6.28 5.62 -3.87
C ARG A 27 -5.52 5.28 -2.59
N ALA A 28 -5.79 4.12 -2.01
CA ALA A 28 -5.10 3.65 -0.80
C ALA A 28 -3.59 3.50 -1.04
N MET A 29 -3.19 3.01 -2.21
CA MET A 29 -1.80 2.89 -2.62
C MET A 29 -1.09 4.25 -2.65
N LEU A 30 -1.68 5.25 -3.29
CA LEU A 30 -1.11 6.61 -3.34
C LEU A 30 -1.02 7.26 -1.96
N LEU A 31 -2.05 7.11 -1.13
CA LEU A 31 -2.04 7.64 0.23
C LEU A 31 -0.96 6.98 1.09
N LEU A 32 -0.84 5.65 1.01
CA LEU A 32 0.19 4.93 1.74
C LEU A 32 1.58 5.37 1.28
N ALA A 33 1.82 5.47 -0.02
CA ALA A 33 3.09 5.95 -0.58
C ALA A 33 3.44 7.37 -0.10
N ALA A 34 2.48 8.30 -0.17
CA ALA A 34 2.70 9.69 0.21
C ALA A 34 2.98 9.88 1.70
N ASN A 35 2.42 9.01 2.56
CA ASN A 35 2.61 9.10 4.02
C ASN A 35 3.80 8.29 4.53
N THR A 36 4.36 7.36 3.74
CA THR A 36 5.49 6.50 4.13
C THR A 36 6.79 6.80 3.38
N GLY A 37 6.71 7.48 2.23
CA GLY A 37 7.85 7.73 1.35
C GLY A 37 8.38 6.48 0.63
N LEU A 38 7.63 5.37 0.67
CA LEU A 38 8.00 4.14 -0.03
C LEU A 38 8.06 4.34 -1.54
N ARG A 39 9.05 3.69 -2.17
CA ARG A 39 9.11 3.60 -3.63
C ARG A 39 8.01 2.67 -4.13
N VAL A 40 7.56 2.87 -5.37
CA VAL A 40 6.53 2.01 -5.98
C VAL A 40 6.92 0.53 -5.93
N SER A 41 8.18 0.20 -6.20
CA SER A 41 8.69 -1.18 -6.11
C SER A 41 8.60 -1.79 -4.72
N GLU A 42 8.83 -0.99 -3.68
CA GLU A 42 8.76 -1.43 -2.28
C GLU A 42 7.30 -1.63 -1.89
N LEU A 43 6.45 -0.68 -2.25
CA LEU A 43 5.03 -0.65 -1.94
C LEU A 43 4.29 -1.86 -2.54
N VAL A 44 4.51 -2.17 -3.82
CA VAL A 44 3.86 -3.31 -4.46
C VAL A 44 4.42 -4.66 -4.01
N SER A 45 5.55 -4.67 -3.30
CA SER A 45 6.18 -5.87 -2.72
C SER A 45 5.70 -6.18 -1.31
N LEU A 46 4.90 -5.30 -0.68
CA LEU A 46 4.38 -5.54 0.67
C LEU A 46 3.40 -6.72 0.74
N ASN A 47 3.49 -7.49 1.82
CA ASN A 47 2.47 -8.41 2.31
C ASN A 47 1.59 -7.74 3.37
N VAL A 48 0.45 -8.35 3.67
CA VAL A 48 -0.46 -7.87 4.73
C VAL A 48 0.24 -7.78 6.08
N HIS A 49 1.07 -8.76 6.45
CA HIS A 49 1.71 -8.79 7.76
C HIS A 49 2.69 -7.63 8.00
N HIS A 50 3.24 -7.02 6.94
CA HIS A 50 4.14 -5.86 7.07
C HIS A 50 3.42 -4.62 7.61
N VAL A 51 2.09 -4.52 7.42
CA VAL A 51 1.30 -3.32 7.73
C VAL A 51 0.12 -3.58 8.65
N ALA A 52 -0.31 -4.82 8.82
CA ALA A 52 -1.44 -5.20 9.64
C ALA A 52 -1.10 -6.40 10.54
N ASN A 53 -1.83 -6.52 11.65
CA ASN A 53 -1.76 -7.69 12.53
C ASN A 53 -2.69 -8.80 12.03
N GLN A 54 -2.67 -9.95 12.70
CA GLN A 54 -3.51 -11.11 12.35
C GLN A 54 -5.02 -10.83 12.48
N GLN A 55 -5.42 -9.81 13.24
CA GLN A 55 -6.81 -9.36 13.37
C GLN A 55 -7.23 -8.42 12.24
N GLY A 56 -6.32 -8.05 11.32
CA GLY A 56 -6.58 -7.12 10.23
C GLY A 56 -6.51 -5.64 10.63
N HIS A 57 -6.04 -5.33 11.85
CA HIS A 57 -5.81 -3.96 12.29
C HIS A 57 -4.47 -3.44 11.75
N ALA A 58 -4.46 -2.20 11.26
CA ALA A 58 -3.23 -1.54 10.82
C ALA A 58 -2.27 -1.37 12.01
N ARG A 59 -1.00 -1.72 11.80
CA ARG A 59 0.08 -1.54 12.77
C ARG A 59 0.44 -0.06 12.93
N GLU A 60 1.14 0.26 14.00
CA GLU A 60 1.74 1.59 14.18
C GLU A 60 3.02 1.77 13.37
N TRP A 61 3.69 0.67 13.04
CA TRP A 61 4.93 0.65 12.28
C TRP A 61 4.80 -0.32 11.12
N LEU A 62 5.28 0.12 9.96
CA LEU A 62 5.52 -0.72 8.79
C LEU A 62 6.93 -1.27 8.91
N GLN A 63 7.03 -2.60 8.94
CA GLN A 63 8.30 -3.30 8.86
C GLN A 63 8.63 -3.52 7.38
N LEU A 64 9.68 -2.89 6.89
CA LEU A 64 10.15 -3.04 5.52
C LEU A 64 11.40 -3.93 5.51
N PRO A 65 11.28 -5.20 5.11
CA PRO A 65 12.40 -6.13 5.06
C PRO A 65 13.51 -5.67 4.12
N ALA A 66 14.74 -6.10 4.39
CA ALA A 66 15.91 -5.71 3.61
C ALA A 66 15.84 -6.17 2.15
N GLU A 67 15.19 -7.31 1.88
CA GLU A 67 14.96 -7.86 0.54
C GLU A 67 13.96 -7.04 -0.28
N ILE A 68 13.07 -6.29 0.39
CA ILE A 68 12.14 -5.37 -0.26
C ILE A 68 12.77 -3.96 -0.37
N ALA A 69 13.55 -3.56 0.62
CA ALA A 69 14.19 -2.24 0.66
C ALA A 69 15.17 -2.07 -0.50
N ALA A 70 14.84 -1.18 -1.44
CA ALA A 70 15.65 -0.95 -2.64
C ALA A 70 17.03 -0.40 -2.28
N LYS A 71 18.11 -0.84 -2.94
CA LYS A 71 19.51 -0.33 -2.88
C LYS A 71 20.18 -0.12 -1.51
N SER A 72 19.46 0.03 -0.39
CA SER A 72 20.03 0.25 0.93
C SER A 72 20.32 -1.04 1.69
N HIS A 73 19.77 -2.18 1.24
CA HIS A 73 19.95 -3.52 1.83
C HIS A 73 19.82 -3.57 3.37
N ARG A 74 19.06 -2.63 3.95
CA ARG A 74 18.83 -2.54 5.40
C ARG A 74 17.33 -2.48 5.65
N GLU A 75 16.91 -3.26 6.63
CA GLU A 75 15.56 -3.22 7.16
C GLU A 75 15.23 -1.82 7.69
N ARG A 76 13.96 -1.41 7.54
CA ARG A 76 13.47 -0.12 8.05
C ARG A 76 12.16 -0.32 8.81
N LEU A 77 12.05 0.36 9.95
CA LEU A 77 10.78 0.57 10.63
C LEU A 77 10.27 1.97 10.26
N ILE A 78 9.13 2.02 9.57
CA ILE A 78 8.53 3.26 9.09
C ILE A 78 7.27 3.54 9.93
N PRO A 79 7.17 4.66 10.64
CA PRO A 79 5.98 4.98 11.43
C PRO A 79 4.79 5.22 10.50
N LEU A 80 3.67 4.56 10.80
CA LEU A 80 2.41 4.73 10.09
C LEU A 80 1.58 5.78 10.81
N ASN A 81 1.54 6.99 10.25
CA ASN A 81 0.66 8.05 10.72
C ASN A 81 -0.82 7.68 10.53
N LYS A 82 -1.75 8.48 11.07
CA LYS A 82 -3.20 8.23 10.98
C LYS A 82 -3.69 8.01 9.55
N ARG A 83 -3.20 8.79 8.58
CA ARG A 83 -3.59 8.68 7.17
C ARG A 83 -3.06 7.40 6.52
N ALA A 84 -1.83 7.00 6.84
CA ALA A 84 -1.25 5.75 6.38
C ALA A 84 -2.00 4.54 6.91
N ARG A 85 -2.36 4.53 8.20
CA ARG A 85 -3.16 3.45 8.81
C ARG A 85 -4.56 3.37 8.20
N LEU A 86 -5.20 4.50 7.91
CA LEU A 86 -6.48 4.51 7.19
C LEU A 86 -6.34 3.93 5.79
N ALA A 87 -5.28 4.26 5.05
CA ALA A 87 -5.02 3.68 3.74
C ALA A 87 -4.83 2.15 3.80
N VAL A 88 -4.17 1.63 4.83
CA VAL A 88 -4.06 0.18 5.08
C VAL A 88 -5.44 -0.45 5.29
N VAL A 89 -6.28 0.16 6.14
CA VAL A 89 -7.65 -0.34 6.38
C VAL A 89 -8.49 -0.30 5.09
N GLU A 90 -8.39 0.77 4.32
CA GLU A 90 -9.09 0.92 3.03
C GLU A 90 -8.70 -0.18 2.04
N VAL A 91 -7.41 -0.48 1.87
CA VAL A 91 -6.98 -1.54 0.93
C VAL A 91 -7.36 -2.94 1.42
N LEU A 92 -7.31 -3.22 2.72
CA LEU A 92 -7.75 -4.51 3.26
C LEU A 92 -9.26 -4.69 3.13
N THR A 93 -10.02 -3.62 3.32
CA THR A 93 -11.48 -3.60 3.12
C THR A 93 -11.81 -3.85 1.65
N PHE A 94 -11.13 -3.16 0.74
CA PHE A 94 -11.23 -3.38 -0.71
C PHE A 94 -10.91 -4.85 -1.06
N ASN A 95 -9.83 -5.41 -0.52
CA ASN A 95 -9.45 -6.79 -0.77
C ASN A 95 -10.54 -7.76 -0.32
N ARG A 96 -11.06 -7.60 0.90
CA ARG A 96 -12.13 -8.43 1.44
C ARG A 96 -13.41 -8.37 0.60
N GLN A 97 -13.84 -7.16 0.23
CA GLN A 97 -15.04 -6.94 -0.59
C GLN A 97 -14.93 -7.54 -2.00
N ARG A 98 -13.71 -7.67 -2.53
CA ARG A 98 -13.44 -8.21 -3.86
C ARG A 98 -13.05 -9.68 -3.86
N GLY A 99 -13.07 -10.35 -2.69
CA GLY A 99 -12.69 -11.75 -2.55
C GLY A 99 -11.19 -12.00 -2.70
N PHE A 100 -10.36 -10.98 -2.51
CA PHE A 100 -8.90 -11.12 -2.45
C PHE A 100 -8.47 -11.56 -1.06
N SER A 101 -7.41 -12.37 -0.98
CA SER A 101 -6.88 -12.84 0.30
C SER A 101 -6.36 -11.67 1.15
N THR A 102 -6.73 -11.67 2.43
CA THR A 102 -6.18 -10.77 3.46
C THR A 102 -5.36 -11.54 4.50
N ALA A 103 -4.90 -12.76 4.16
CA ALA A 103 -4.01 -13.53 5.00
C ALA A 103 -2.65 -12.82 5.15
N ALA A 104 -1.92 -13.13 6.23
CA ALA A 104 -0.63 -12.51 6.55
C ALA A 104 0.36 -12.49 5.37
N GLU A 105 0.46 -13.60 4.62
CA GLU A 105 1.36 -13.77 3.47
C GLU A 105 0.78 -13.31 2.13
N ALA A 106 -0.46 -12.83 2.11
CA ALA A 106 -1.06 -12.33 0.90
C ALA A 106 -0.43 -10.99 0.48
N PRO A 107 -0.28 -10.71 -0.82
CA PRO A 107 0.13 -9.40 -1.30
C PRO A 107 -0.86 -8.33 -0.82
N LEU A 108 -0.35 -7.21 -0.29
CA LEU A 108 -1.19 -6.09 0.13
C LEU A 108 -1.95 -5.48 -1.06
N PHE A 109 -1.24 -5.33 -2.18
CA PHE A 109 -1.79 -4.82 -3.44
C PHE A 109 -1.86 -5.94 -4.48
N VAL A 110 -3.07 -6.19 -4.96
CA VAL A 110 -3.37 -7.24 -5.93
C VAL A 110 -3.89 -6.68 -7.24
N ASN A 111 -3.62 -7.39 -8.33
CA ASN A 111 -4.10 -7.08 -9.67
C ASN A 111 -5.41 -7.83 -9.99
N ARG A 112 -5.94 -7.60 -11.21
CA ARG A 112 -7.18 -8.25 -11.70
C ARG A 112 -7.12 -9.77 -11.80
N LYS A 113 -5.92 -10.36 -11.81
CA LYS A 113 -5.68 -11.80 -11.89
C LYS A 113 -5.45 -12.43 -10.50
N HIS A 114 -5.80 -11.73 -9.41
CA HIS A 114 -5.57 -12.17 -8.02
C HIS A 114 -4.08 -12.42 -7.71
N LYS A 115 -3.17 -11.76 -8.44
CA LYS A 115 -1.72 -11.83 -8.21
C LYS A 115 -1.21 -10.51 -7.65
N ARG A 116 0.00 -10.52 -7.08
CA ARG A 116 0.71 -9.31 -6.67
C ARG A 116 0.71 -8.28 -7.81
N LEU A 117 0.48 -7.01 -7.47
CA LEU A 117 0.63 -5.90 -8.41
C LEU A 117 2.11 -5.79 -8.85
N SER A 118 2.36 -5.74 -10.15
CA SER A 118 3.72 -5.62 -10.70
C SER A 118 4.06 -4.15 -10.98
N THR A 119 5.35 -3.81 -10.90
CA THR A 119 5.86 -2.51 -11.36
C THR A 119 6.01 -2.43 -12.88
N ARG A 120 5.93 -3.56 -13.58
CA ARG A 120 5.98 -3.64 -15.05
C ARG A 120 4.56 -3.73 -15.62
N PRO A 121 4.23 -2.93 -16.66
CA PRO A 121 2.92 -2.96 -17.32
C PRO A 121 2.64 -4.30 -18.01
#